data_AF-A0A3D2MI46-F1
#
_entry.id   AF-A0A3D2MI46-F1
#
_cell.length_a   1.000
_cell.length_b   1.000
_cell.length_c   1.000
_cell.angle_alpha   90.00
_cell.angle_beta   90.00
_cell.angle_gamma   90.00
#
_symmetry.space_group_name_H-M   'P 1'
#
loop_
_entity.id
_entity.type
_entity.pdbx_description
1 polymer ?
#
loop_
_entity_poly.entity_id
_entity_poly.type
_entity_poly.pdbx_seq_one_letter_code
_entity_poly.pdbx_strand_id
1 'polypeptide(L)'
;EWLTYLVSLGVLATVVFLQLYRYRHVSSPMQRQQTKWVVFGLAVPVTVDALVTVPYLIFPVLASRSSLYLLAHNVVFPFLPLFLPLSFGFAMLRSRLWDIDVLINRTLVYGTLTAIVVGVYVLVVSILSTLLHTFGDFPIALLATGLIAVLFQPLRARLQRMINRLMYGERDEPYAVLSHLGRRLEATLAPEAILPTIVETTARALKLPYAAIALKQGDEFITAASYGLSQDNPFILPLVYHTETIGQLRLSPRAPGEAFTAADRRLLEDIAHQAGVAAQAVRLTTDLQRSRERLVSTREEERRRLRRDLHDGLGATLAALHLQAGAIRLLMQQDLPAADAELVEL
;
A
#
# COMPACT_ATOMS: atom_id res chain seq x y z
N GLU A 1 -13.70 53.50 -12.12
CA GLU A 1 -14.86 52.83 -12.74
C GLU A 1 -14.49 52.21 -14.10
N TRP A 2 -14.38 52.98 -15.18
CA TRP A 2 -14.14 52.46 -16.54
C TRP A 2 -12.78 51.76 -16.73
N LEU A 3 -11.73 52.37 -16.18
CA LEU A 3 -10.36 51.88 -16.27
C LEU A 3 -10.20 50.54 -15.51
N THR A 4 -10.91 50.36 -14.40
CA THR A 4 -10.92 49.12 -13.62
C THR A 4 -11.60 47.97 -14.38
N TYR A 5 -12.71 48.22 -15.07
CA TYR A 5 -13.36 47.22 -15.93
C TYR A 5 -12.49 46.80 -17.11
N LEU A 6 -11.80 47.75 -17.76
CA LEU A 6 -10.90 47.45 -18.86
C LEU A 6 -9.68 46.62 -18.42
N VAL A 7 -9.11 46.95 -17.26
CA VAL A 7 -7.99 46.19 -16.68
C VAL A 7 -8.41 44.77 -16.29
N SER A 8 -9.58 44.58 -15.65
CA SER A 8 -10.06 43.24 -15.28
C SER A 8 -10.31 42.36 -16.50
N LEU A 9 -10.93 42.92 -17.55
CA LEU A 9 -11.22 42.22 -18.80
C LEU A 9 -9.93 41.82 -19.53
N GLY A 10 -8.91 42.69 -19.51
CA GLY A 10 -7.58 42.39 -20.06
C GLY A 10 -6.85 41.27 -19.32
N VAL A 11 -6.90 41.26 -17.98
CA VAL A 11 -6.32 40.19 -17.15
C VAL A 11 -7.01 38.85 -17.43
N LEU A 12 -8.35 38.83 -17.45
CA LEU A 12 -9.13 37.62 -17.72
C LEU A 12 -8.89 37.09 -19.14
N ALA A 13 -8.83 37.98 -20.15
CA ALA A 13 -8.51 37.62 -21.52
C ALA A 13 -7.11 36.99 -21.65
N THR A 14 -6.12 37.54 -20.94
CA THR A 14 -4.74 37.01 -20.92
C THR A 14 -4.72 35.60 -20.30
N VAL A 15 -5.43 35.39 -19.20
CA VAL A 15 -5.54 34.11 -18.52
C VAL A 15 -6.20 33.05 -19.42
N VAL A 16 -7.29 33.39 -20.11
CA VAL A 16 -7.94 32.50 -21.09
C VAL A 16 -7.02 32.21 -22.29
N PHE A 17 -6.34 33.24 -22.81
CA PHE A 17 -5.41 33.11 -23.93
C PHE A 17 -4.25 32.16 -23.60
N LEU A 18 -3.62 32.31 -22.43
CA LEU A 18 -2.54 31.43 -21.98
C LEU A 18 -2.98 29.97 -21.86
N GLN A 19 -4.20 29.73 -21.35
CA GLN A 19 -4.74 28.38 -21.24
C GLN A 19 -5.09 27.78 -22.61
N LEU A 20 -5.64 28.56 -23.53
CA LEU A 20 -5.92 28.14 -24.90
C LEU A 20 -4.62 27.87 -25.68
N TYR A 21 -3.60 28.70 -25.50
CA TYR A 21 -2.29 28.50 -26.10
C TYR A 21 -1.66 27.20 -25.60
N ARG A 22 -1.63 26.98 -24.28
CA ARG A 22 -1.11 25.75 -23.66
C ARG A 22 -1.88 24.52 -24.15
N TYR A 23 -3.20 24.59 -24.19
CA TYR A 23 -4.08 23.53 -24.71
C TYR A 23 -3.77 23.19 -26.18
N ARG A 24 -3.52 24.19 -27.02
CA ARG A 24 -3.29 23.98 -28.46
C ARG A 24 -1.86 23.58 -28.82
N HIS A 25 -0.85 24.08 -28.11
CA HIS A 25 0.55 23.96 -28.55
C HIS A 25 1.42 23.08 -27.65
N VAL A 26 1.10 22.95 -26.36
CA VAL A 26 1.99 22.29 -25.38
C VAL A 26 1.40 20.97 -24.86
N SER A 27 0.07 20.88 -24.74
CA SER A 27 -0.58 19.72 -24.13
C SER A 27 -0.57 18.48 -25.03
N SER A 28 -0.17 17.34 -24.47
CA SER A 28 -0.31 16.00 -25.08
C SER A 28 -1.80 15.61 -25.28
N PRO A 29 -2.13 14.59 -26.11
CA PRO A 29 -3.51 14.18 -26.35
C PRO A 29 -4.29 13.85 -25.06
N MET A 30 -3.63 13.20 -24.11
CA MET A 30 -4.19 12.92 -22.78
C MET A 30 -4.42 14.23 -21.99
N GLN A 31 -3.42 15.12 -21.94
CA GLN A 31 -3.52 16.40 -21.23
C GLN A 31 -4.59 17.34 -21.83
N ARG A 32 -4.85 17.26 -23.14
CA ARG A 32 -5.96 18.00 -23.79
C ARG A 32 -7.31 17.48 -23.31
N GLN A 33 -7.52 16.16 -23.31
CA GLN A 33 -8.74 15.55 -22.78
C GLN A 33 -9.02 16.01 -21.33
N GLN A 34 -7.95 16.07 -20.54
CA GLN A 34 -7.96 16.47 -19.14
C GLN A 34 -8.27 17.97 -18.95
N THR A 35 -7.59 18.87 -19.68
CA THR A 35 -7.73 20.32 -19.48
C THR A 35 -8.90 20.96 -20.23
N LYS A 36 -9.52 20.26 -21.19
CA LYS A 36 -10.63 20.77 -22.02
C LYS A 36 -11.75 21.41 -21.21
N TRP A 37 -12.20 20.72 -20.16
CA TRP A 37 -13.30 21.20 -19.33
C TRP A 37 -12.89 22.40 -18.48
N VAL A 38 -11.67 22.42 -17.93
CA VAL A 38 -11.14 23.58 -17.19
C VAL A 38 -11.04 24.82 -18.10
N VAL A 39 -10.54 24.65 -19.32
CA VAL A 39 -10.49 25.72 -20.32
C VAL A 39 -11.90 26.23 -20.64
N PHE A 40 -12.87 25.33 -20.78
CA PHE A 40 -14.27 25.69 -21.01
C PHE A 40 -14.88 26.46 -19.83
N GLY A 41 -14.64 26.01 -18.59
CA GLY A 41 -15.09 26.66 -17.37
C GLY A 41 -14.49 28.04 -17.12
N LEU A 42 -13.35 28.33 -17.74
CA LEU A 42 -12.72 29.65 -17.66
C LEU A 42 -13.16 30.55 -18.82
N ALA A 43 -13.25 30.01 -20.03
CA ALA A 43 -13.58 30.78 -21.22
C ALA A 43 -15.04 31.24 -21.24
N VAL A 44 -15.99 30.40 -20.80
CA VAL A 44 -17.42 30.73 -20.84
C VAL A 44 -17.77 31.92 -19.92
N PRO A 45 -17.42 31.92 -18.62
CA PRO A 45 -17.69 33.06 -17.74
C PRO A 45 -17.04 34.35 -18.22
N VAL A 46 -15.78 34.30 -18.69
CA VAL A 46 -15.08 35.48 -19.20
C VAL A 46 -15.75 36.04 -20.46
N THR A 47 -16.25 35.16 -21.33
CA THR A 47 -16.98 35.59 -22.53
C THR A 47 -18.32 36.23 -22.17
N VAL A 48 -19.06 35.64 -21.23
CA VAL A 48 -20.32 36.20 -20.75
C VAL A 48 -20.09 37.55 -20.06
N ASP A 49 -19.07 37.65 -19.20
CA ASP A 49 -18.67 38.91 -18.57
C ASP A 49 -18.34 39.98 -19.61
N ALA A 50 -17.57 39.65 -20.64
CA ALA A 50 -17.27 40.58 -21.72
C ALA A 50 -18.52 41.03 -22.48
N LEU A 51 -19.45 40.11 -22.77
CA LEU A 51 -20.72 40.41 -23.46
C LEU A 51 -21.66 41.29 -22.63
N VAL A 52 -21.58 41.23 -21.30
CA VAL A 52 -22.38 42.08 -20.40
C VAL A 52 -21.64 43.37 -20.01
N THR A 53 -20.32 43.38 -19.98
CA THR A 53 -19.58 44.58 -19.55
C THR A 53 -19.35 45.53 -20.73
N VAL A 54 -19.04 45.03 -21.94
CA VAL A 54 -18.73 45.91 -23.09
C VAL A 54 -19.92 46.79 -23.54
N PRO A 55 -21.16 46.30 -23.67
CA PRO A 55 -22.29 47.15 -24.05
C PRO A 55 -22.69 48.13 -22.94
N TYR A 56 -22.55 47.74 -21.66
CA TYR A 56 -22.69 48.65 -20.52
C TYR A 56 -21.74 49.84 -20.65
N LEU A 57 -20.51 49.57 -21.11
CA LEU A 57 -19.50 50.60 -21.31
C LEU A 57 -19.83 51.47 -22.55
N ILE A 58 -20.31 50.92 -23.65
CA ILE A 58 -20.50 51.72 -24.87
C ILE A 58 -21.78 52.58 -24.80
N PHE A 59 -22.81 52.13 -24.08
CA PHE A 59 -24.14 52.74 -24.11
C PHE A 59 -24.64 53.12 -22.71
N PRO A 60 -24.48 54.40 -22.30
CA PRO A 60 -24.88 54.89 -20.98
C PRO A 60 -26.38 54.73 -20.66
N VAL A 61 -27.23 54.64 -21.69
CA VAL A 61 -28.68 54.42 -21.53
C VAL A 61 -29.02 53.09 -20.84
N LEU A 62 -28.15 52.07 -20.98
CA LEU A 62 -28.32 50.78 -20.32
C LEU A 62 -28.03 50.83 -18.81
N ALA A 63 -27.37 51.90 -18.33
CA ALA A 63 -27.10 52.15 -16.91
C ALA A 63 -28.27 52.84 -16.16
N SER A 64 -29.38 53.10 -16.85
CA SER A 64 -30.59 53.64 -16.21
C SER A 64 -31.20 52.65 -15.21
N ARG A 65 -31.70 53.13 -14.06
CA ARG A 65 -32.21 52.26 -12.97
C ARG A 65 -33.40 51.39 -13.36
N SER A 66 -34.17 51.77 -14.38
CA SER A 66 -35.32 51.02 -14.92
C SER A 66 -34.95 50.10 -16.07
N SER A 67 -33.67 50.03 -16.45
CA SER A 67 -33.20 49.18 -17.55
C SER A 67 -33.30 47.70 -17.19
N LEU A 68 -33.98 46.93 -18.03
CA LEU A 68 -33.99 45.46 -17.95
C LEU A 68 -32.57 44.86 -18.00
N TYR A 69 -31.64 45.57 -18.63
CA TYR A 69 -30.24 45.16 -18.71
C TYR A 69 -29.53 45.20 -17.36
N LEU A 70 -29.75 46.26 -16.58
CA LEU A 70 -29.16 46.41 -15.26
C LEU A 70 -29.74 45.38 -14.29
N LEU A 71 -31.04 45.07 -14.43
CA LEU A 71 -31.68 43.97 -13.71
C LEU A 71 -31.04 42.61 -14.07
N ALA A 72 -30.90 42.31 -15.37
CA ALA A 72 -30.28 41.07 -15.84
C ALA A 72 -28.82 40.93 -15.39
N HIS A 73 -28.03 42.02 -15.44
CA HIS A 73 -26.66 42.05 -14.94
C HIS A 73 -26.60 41.69 -13.45
N ASN A 74 -27.39 42.36 -12.60
CA ASN A 74 -27.40 42.12 -11.16
C ASN A 74 -27.85 40.70 -10.79
N VAL A 75 -28.70 40.08 -11.60
CA VAL A 75 -29.12 38.70 -11.38
C VAL A 75 -28.06 37.72 -11.87
N VAL A 76 -27.46 37.90 -13.04
CA VAL A 76 -26.56 36.92 -13.66
C VAL A 76 -25.13 36.98 -13.09
N PHE A 77 -24.63 38.19 -12.84
CA PHE A 77 -23.23 38.42 -12.46
C PHE A 77 -22.82 37.69 -11.16
N PRO A 78 -23.64 37.65 -10.09
CA PRO A 78 -23.30 36.91 -8.87
C PRO A 78 -23.15 35.40 -9.06
N PHE A 79 -23.79 34.80 -10.07
CA PHE A 79 -23.71 33.36 -10.34
C PHE A 79 -22.55 32.99 -11.27
N LEU A 80 -21.98 33.95 -12.00
CA LEU A 80 -20.88 33.71 -12.93
C LEU A 80 -19.65 33.03 -12.28
N PRO A 81 -19.23 33.39 -11.05
CA PRO A 81 -18.12 32.72 -10.36
C PRO A 81 -18.39 31.24 -10.05
N LEU A 82 -19.67 30.81 -9.96
CA LEU A 82 -20.05 29.43 -9.64
C LEU A 82 -19.77 28.46 -10.81
N PHE A 83 -19.69 28.97 -12.04
CA PHE A 83 -19.33 28.15 -13.20
C PHE A 83 -17.94 27.53 -13.09
N LEU A 84 -17.01 28.23 -12.41
CA LEU A 84 -15.63 27.79 -12.26
C LEU A 84 -15.54 26.52 -11.39
N PRO A 85 -16.03 26.47 -10.13
CA PRO A 85 -16.03 25.24 -9.33
C PRO A 85 -16.91 24.14 -9.95
N LEU A 86 -18.02 24.47 -10.61
CA LEU A 86 -18.86 23.49 -11.32
C LEU A 86 -18.10 22.82 -12.46
N SER A 87 -17.39 23.61 -13.27
CA SER A 87 -16.60 23.10 -14.39
C SER A 87 -15.40 22.29 -13.91
N PHE A 88 -14.72 22.74 -12.84
CA PHE A 88 -13.66 21.97 -12.19
C PHE A 88 -14.18 20.65 -11.62
N GLY A 89 -15.32 20.66 -10.93
CA GLY A 89 -15.97 19.46 -10.41
C GLY A 89 -16.36 18.50 -11.53
N PHE A 90 -16.94 19.02 -12.61
CA PHE A 90 -17.28 18.23 -13.79
C PHE A 90 -16.02 17.66 -14.47
N ALA A 91 -14.95 18.45 -14.59
CA ALA A 91 -13.67 18.01 -15.12
C ALA A 91 -13.07 16.87 -14.28
N MET A 92 -13.13 16.99 -12.95
CA MET A 92 -12.65 15.97 -12.01
C MET A 92 -13.45 14.66 -12.14
N LEU A 93 -14.79 14.74 -12.18
CA LEU A 93 -15.66 13.55 -12.28
C LEU A 93 -15.61 12.87 -13.65
N ARG A 94 -15.59 13.65 -14.74
CA ARG A 94 -15.68 13.13 -16.11
C ARG A 94 -14.34 12.64 -16.64
N SER A 95 -13.23 13.25 -16.23
CA SER A 95 -11.95 13.08 -16.92
C SER A 95 -10.95 12.18 -16.19
N ARG A 96 -11.33 11.58 -15.02
CA ARG A 96 -10.45 10.76 -14.14
C ARG A 96 -9.01 11.29 -14.14
N LEU A 97 -8.92 12.60 -13.92
CA LEU A 97 -7.77 13.41 -14.34
C LEU A 97 -6.51 13.06 -13.54
N TRP A 98 -6.72 12.41 -12.39
CA TRP A 98 -5.78 11.74 -11.51
C TRP A 98 -6.57 10.54 -10.95
N ASP A 99 -5.99 9.58 -10.24
CA ASP A 99 -6.77 8.55 -9.51
C ASP A 99 -7.54 9.16 -8.31
N ILE A 100 -8.32 10.21 -8.56
CA ILE A 100 -9.10 10.96 -7.60
C ILE A 100 -10.38 10.19 -7.25
N ASP A 101 -10.77 9.14 -7.98
CA ASP A 101 -12.00 8.38 -7.69
C ASP A 101 -12.03 7.92 -6.23
N VAL A 102 -10.89 7.46 -5.70
CA VAL A 102 -10.72 7.09 -4.29
C VAL A 102 -10.82 8.31 -3.37
N LEU A 103 -10.19 9.43 -3.74
CA LEU A 103 -10.21 10.66 -2.97
C LEU A 103 -11.61 11.32 -2.97
N ILE A 104 -12.35 11.26 -4.08
CA ILE A 104 -13.72 11.78 -4.24
C ILE A 104 -14.66 10.98 -3.37
N ASN A 105 -14.63 9.64 -3.43
CA ASN A 105 -15.46 8.80 -2.57
C ASN A 105 -15.16 9.06 -1.09
N ARG A 106 -13.88 9.17 -0.73
CA ARG A 106 -13.43 9.46 0.64
C ARG A 106 -13.85 10.86 1.11
N THR A 107 -13.75 11.86 0.25
CA THR A 107 -14.09 13.26 0.56
C THR A 107 -15.61 13.50 0.56
N LEU A 108 -16.38 12.85 -0.33
CA LEU A 108 -17.83 12.90 -0.33
C LEU A 108 -18.40 12.25 0.92
N VAL A 109 -17.90 11.06 1.27
CA VAL A 109 -18.30 10.38 2.50
C VAL A 109 -17.93 11.23 3.72
N TYR A 110 -16.68 11.68 3.82
CA TYR A 110 -16.22 12.50 4.96
C TYR A 110 -16.98 13.83 5.04
N GLY A 111 -17.19 14.48 3.90
CA GLY A 111 -17.91 15.74 3.78
C GLY A 111 -19.38 15.59 4.15
N THR A 112 -20.07 14.57 3.64
CA THR A 112 -21.47 14.28 3.98
C THR A 112 -21.62 13.98 5.47
N LEU A 113 -20.73 13.16 6.02
CA LEU A 113 -20.79 12.76 7.41
C LEU A 113 -20.42 13.91 8.36
N THR A 114 -19.44 14.73 7.99
CA THR A 114 -19.13 15.98 8.68
C THR A 114 -20.31 16.94 8.61
N ALA A 115 -20.96 17.08 7.45
CA ALA A 115 -22.15 17.91 7.29
C ALA A 115 -23.32 17.42 8.15
N ILE A 116 -23.53 16.10 8.27
CA ILE A 116 -24.52 15.52 9.18
C ILE A 116 -24.18 15.86 10.63
N VAL A 117 -22.92 15.68 11.06
CA VAL A 117 -22.49 16.00 12.43
C VAL A 117 -22.66 17.49 12.75
N VAL A 118 -22.29 18.37 11.81
CA VAL A 118 -22.48 19.82 11.95
C VAL A 118 -23.98 20.17 11.94
N GLY A 119 -24.78 19.53 11.09
CA GLY A 119 -26.23 19.73 11.02
C GLY A 119 -26.92 19.34 12.33
N VAL A 120 -26.57 18.18 12.90
CA VAL A 120 -27.06 17.75 14.21
C VAL A 120 -26.62 18.72 15.30
N TYR A 121 -25.38 19.21 15.26
CA TYR A 121 -24.89 20.22 16.20
C TYR A 121 -25.72 21.50 16.13
N VAL A 122 -25.90 22.07 14.93
CA VAL A 122 -26.70 23.28 14.74
C VAL A 122 -28.14 23.05 15.19
N LEU A 123 -28.73 21.89 14.87
CA LEU A 123 -30.09 21.54 15.27
C LEU A 123 -30.25 21.48 16.80
N VAL A 124 -29.37 20.74 17.49
CA VAL A 124 -29.40 20.59 18.95
C VAL A 124 -29.19 21.93 19.65
N VAL A 125 -28.18 22.70 19.23
CA VAL A 125 -27.91 24.02 19.82
C VAL A 125 -29.09 24.97 19.57
N SER A 126 -29.69 24.94 18.38
CA SER A 126 -30.84 25.79 18.06
C SER A 126 -32.05 25.44 18.93
N ILE A 127 -32.40 24.15 19.08
CA ILE A 127 -33.53 23.69 19.93
C ILE A 127 -33.28 24.04 21.40
N LEU A 128 -32.06 23.80 21.89
CA LEU A 128 -31.76 24.01 23.29
C LEU A 128 -31.69 25.51 23.62
N SER A 129 -31.14 26.31 22.70
CA SER A 129 -31.17 27.78 22.78
C SER A 129 -32.60 28.32 22.82
N THR A 130 -33.52 27.86 21.94
CA THR A 130 -34.90 28.36 21.95
C THR A 130 -35.66 27.97 23.23
N LEU A 131 -35.46 26.76 23.75
CA LEU A 131 -36.01 26.34 25.04
C LEU A 131 -35.50 27.22 26.19
N LEU A 132 -34.20 27.55 26.21
CA LEU A 132 -33.58 28.39 27.23
C LEU A 132 -34.07 29.85 27.18
N HIS A 133 -34.25 30.42 25.98
CA HIS A 133 -34.79 31.78 25.82
C HIS A 133 -36.22 31.92 26.36
N THR A 134 -36.95 30.80 26.50
CA THR A 134 -38.31 30.80 27.06
C THR A 134 -38.30 31.07 28.58
N PHE A 135 -37.19 30.82 29.28
CA PHE A 135 -37.06 31.00 30.73
C PHE A 135 -36.64 32.42 31.17
N GLY A 136 -36.61 33.40 30.26
CA GLY A 136 -36.65 34.83 30.59
C GLY A 136 -35.33 35.54 30.89
N ASP A 137 -34.27 34.85 31.29
CA ASP A 137 -32.99 35.49 31.62
C ASP A 137 -31.93 35.30 30.52
N PHE A 138 -31.72 36.35 29.71
CA PHE A 138 -30.64 36.44 28.71
C PHE A 138 -29.26 35.96 29.22
N PRO A 139 -28.77 36.37 30.42
CA PRO A 139 -27.48 35.88 30.91
C PRO A 139 -27.47 34.38 31.20
N ILE A 140 -28.59 33.80 31.66
CA ILE A 140 -28.72 32.37 31.93
C ILE A 140 -28.75 31.59 30.61
N ALA A 141 -29.44 32.09 29.59
CA ALA A 141 -29.46 31.49 28.25
C ALA A 141 -28.07 31.49 27.59
N LEU A 142 -27.29 32.57 27.77
CA LEU A 142 -25.92 32.66 27.26
C LEU A 142 -24.98 31.66 27.96
N LEU A 143 -25.03 31.59 29.29
CA LEU A 143 -24.24 30.65 30.08
C LEU A 143 -24.60 29.20 29.76
N ALA A 144 -25.89 28.89 29.64
CA ALA A 144 -26.36 27.57 29.29
C ALA A 144 -25.92 27.17 27.87
N THR A 145 -26.06 28.06 26.88
CA THR A 145 -25.57 27.81 25.50
C THR A 145 -24.06 27.55 25.48
N GLY A 146 -23.28 28.33 26.24
CA GLY A 146 -21.84 28.10 26.39
C GLY A 146 -21.51 26.74 27.02
N LEU A 147 -22.21 26.37 28.09
CA LEU A 147 -22.04 25.08 28.77
C LEU A 147 -22.38 23.91 27.86
N ILE A 148 -23.47 24.02 27.09
CA ILE A 148 -23.89 23.04 26.09
C ILE A 148 -22.82 22.87 25.02
N ALA A 149 -22.29 23.96 24.47
CA ALA A 149 -21.24 23.90 23.45
C ALA A 149 -19.99 23.16 23.95
N VAL A 150 -19.58 23.40 25.19
CA VAL A 150 -18.43 22.73 25.84
C VAL A 150 -18.74 21.24 26.08
N LEU A 151 -19.94 20.89 26.57
CA LEU A 151 -20.32 19.49 26.80
C LEU A 151 -20.47 18.70 25.50
N PHE A 152 -20.83 19.35 24.40
CA PHE A 152 -21.04 18.68 23.11
C PHE A 152 -19.76 18.48 22.30
N GLN A 153 -18.70 19.25 22.58
CA GLN A 153 -17.37 19.05 21.96
C GLN A 153 -16.85 17.62 22.11
N PRO A 154 -16.81 16.99 23.31
CA PRO A 154 -16.33 15.62 23.46
C PRO A 154 -17.24 14.61 22.74
N LEU A 155 -18.54 14.87 22.64
CA LEU A 155 -19.48 14.01 21.90
C LEU A 155 -19.21 14.04 20.40
N ARG A 156 -19.02 15.23 19.82
CA ARG A 156 -18.60 15.41 18.42
C ARG A 156 -17.29 14.67 18.15
N ALA A 157 -16.30 14.83 19.03
CA ALA A 157 -15.00 14.16 18.89
C ALA A 157 -15.11 12.62 18.99
N ARG A 158 -16.03 12.08 19.79
CA ARG A 158 -16.29 10.63 19.85
C ARG A 158 -16.98 10.11 18.59
N LEU A 159 -18.02 10.80 18.12
CA LEU A 159 -18.71 10.45 16.86
C LEU A 159 -17.73 10.43 15.70
N GLN A 160 -16.92 11.48 15.55
CA GLN A 160 -15.94 11.60 14.48
C GLN A 160 -14.88 10.48 14.54
N ARG A 161 -14.41 10.11 15.73
CA ARG A 161 -13.51 8.95 15.91
C ARG A 161 -14.17 7.62 15.57
N MET A 162 -15.42 7.41 16.00
CA MET A 162 -16.16 6.18 15.71
C MET A 162 -16.38 6.00 14.20
N ILE A 163 -16.72 7.10 13.53
CA ILE A 163 -16.83 7.20 12.08
C ILE A 163 -15.50 6.87 11.40
N ASN A 164 -14.40 7.48 11.87
CA ASN A 164 -13.07 7.21 11.33
C ASN A 164 -12.70 5.73 11.49
N ARG A 165 -13.02 5.13 12.64
CA ARG A 165 -12.76 3.71 12.90
C ARG A 165 -13.61 2.78 12.02
N LEU A 166 -14.89 3.11 11.82
CA LEU A 166 -15.79 2.34 10.96
C LEU A 166 -15.34 2.36 9.50
N MET A 167 -14.87 3.52 9.01
CA MET A 167 -14.51 3.72 7.61
C MET A 167 -13.04 3.39 7.27
N TYR A 168 -12.10 3.60 8.20
CA TYR A 168 -10.68 3.35 7.96
C TYR A 168 -10.15 2.07 8.61
N GLY A 169 -10.93 1.39 9.45
CA GLY A 169 -10.42 0.33 10.32
C GLY A 169 -9.46 0.91 11.38
N GLU A 170 -8.78 0.05 12.14
CA GLU A 170 -7.85 0.42 13.22
C GLU A 170 -6.53 1.04 12.70
N ARG A 171 -6.64 2.17 11.99
CA ARG A 171 -5.53 2.95 11.45
C ARG A 171 -4.95 4.00 12.43
N ASP A 172 -5.49 4.09 13.64
CA ASP A 172 -5.05 5.09 14.65
C ASP A 172 -3.93 4.58 15.58
N GLU A 173 -3.51 3.31 15.53
CA GLU A 173 -2.42 2.81 16.40
C GLU A 173 -1.43 1.86 15.68
N PRO A 174 -0.43 2.40 14.95
CA PRO A 174 0.63 1.62 14.28
C PRO A 174 1.42 0.71 15.23
N TYR A 175 1.56 1.13 16.49
CA TYR A 175 2.35 0.43 17.51
C TYR A 175 1.72 -0.88 17.99
N ALA A 176 0.39 -1.02 17.91
CA ALA A 176 -0.29 -2.25 18.31
C ALA A 176 0.07 -3.42 17.35
N VAL A 177 0.14 -3.15 16.05
CA VAL A 177 0.46 -4.14 15.00
C VAL A 177 1.89 -4.66 15.14
N LEU A 178 2.85 -3.77 15.43
CA LEU A 178 4.26 -4.13 15.68
C LEU A 178 4.42 -5.02 16.92
N SER A 179 3.67 -4.75 17.99
CA SER A 179 3.73 -5.55 19.23
C SER A 179 3.13 -6.95 19.09
N HIS A 180 2.22 -7.16 18.14
CA HIS A 180 1.62 -8.44 17.83
C HIS A 180 2.47 -9.27 16.86
N LEU A 181 3.21 -8.64 15.95
CA LEU A 181 4.18 -9.31 15.08
C LEU A 181 5.38 -9.83 15.90
N GLY A 182 5.94 -8.99 16.79
CA GLY A 182 7.07 -9.37 17.65
C GLY A 182 6.78 -10.57 18.55
N ARG A 183 5.59 -10.63 19.16
CA ARG A 183 5.15 -11.74 20.02
C ARG A 183 4.81 -13.03 19.27
N ARG A 184 4.52 -12.97 17.97
CA ARG A 184 4.26 -14.18 17.14
C ARG A 184 5.51 -14.72 16.47
N LEU A 185 6.51 -13.87 16.22
CA LEU A 185 7.84 -14.29 15.76
C LEU A 185 8.64 -15.03 16.85
N GLU A 186 8.35 -14.78 18.13
CA GLU A 186 8.93 -15.52 19.27
C GLU A 186 8.38 -16.94 19.43
N ALA A 187 7.23 -17.27 18.83
CA ALA A 187 6.67 -18.61 18.92
C ALA A 187 7.30 -19.49 17.83
N THR A 188 8.05 -20.50 18.29
CA THR A 188 8.77 -21.52 17.53
C THR A 188 7.91 -22.22 16.47
N LEU A 189 7.70 -21.58 15.33
CA LEU A 189 7.05 -22.16 14.15
C LEU A 189 8.12 -22.77 13.25
N ALA A 190 7.78 -23.88 12.60
CA ALA A 190 8.63 -24.50 11.59
C ALA A 190 9.06 -23.45 10.54
N PRO A 191 10.33 -23.44 10.08
CA PRO A 191 10.86 -22.42 9.17
C PRO A 191 10.00 -22.17 7.93
N GLU A 192 9.33 -23.20 7.42
CA GLU A 192 8.48 -23.09 6.22
C GLU A 192 7.19 -22.28 6.44
N ALA A 193 6.69 -22.20 7.68
CA ALA A 193 5.42 -21.55 8.01
C ALA A 193 5.56 -20.06 8.37
N ILE A 194 6.78 -19.58 8.62
CA ILE A 194 7.03 -18.21 9.08
C ILE A 194 6.64 -17.18 8.00
N LEU A 195 7.14 -17.35 6.78
CA LEU A 195 6.90 -16.39 5.69
C LEU A 195 5.42 -16.34 5.26
N PRO A 196 4.71 -17.47 5.07
CA PRO A 196 3.27 -17.44 4.81
C PRO A 196 2.48 -16.71 5.90
N THR A 197 2.82 -16.94 7.17
CA THR A 197 2.13 -16.29 8.30
C THR A 197 2.33 -14.77 8.31
N ILE A 198 3.54 -14.29 8.01
CA ILE A 198 3.83 -12.86 7.90
C ILE A 198 3.02 -12.24 6.74
N VAL A 199 3.05 -12.88 5.57
CA VAL A 199 2.33 -12.41 4.38
C VAL A 199 0.82 -12.34 4.65
N GLU A 200 0.25 -13.40 5.22
CA GLU A 200 -1.18 -13.47 5.51
C GLU A 200 -1.59 -12.45 6.59
N THR A 201 -0.81 -12.32 7.66
CA THR A 201 -1.08 -11.35 8.73
C THR A 201 -1.04 -9.93 8.18
N THR A 202 -0.03 -9.62 7.36
CA THR A 202 0.12 -8.31 6.72
C THR A 202 -1.04 -8.03 5.78
N ALA A 203 -1.40 -8.99 4.92
CA ALA A 203 -2.50 -8.85 3.97
C ALA A 203 -3.85 -8.66 4.69
N ARG A 204 -4.14 -9.43 5.74
CA ARG A 204 -5.39 -9.31 6.52
C ARG A 204 -5.45 -8.01 7.31
N ALA A 205 -4.37 -7.63 8.00
CA ALA A 205 -4.32 -6.41 8.81
C ALA A 205 -4.49 -5.15 7.94
N LEU A 206 -3.85 -5.13 6.77
CA LEU A 206 -3.91 -4.00 5.84
C LEU A 206 -5.01 -4.14 4.78
N LYS A 207 -5.82 -5.20 4.84
CA LYS A 207 -6.88 -5.54 3.88
C LYS A 207 -6.39 -5.46 2.42
N LEU A 208 -5.21 -6.01 2.14
CA LEU A 208 -4.60 -5.99 0.82
C LEU A 208 -5.11 -7.17 -0.03
N PRO A 209 -5.39 -6.96 -1.33
CA PRO A 209 -5.80 -8.02 -2.24
C PRO A 209 -4.65 -8.97 -2.58
N TYR A 210 -3.40 -8.50 -2.47
CA TYR A 210 -2.21 -9.29 -2.72
C TYR A 210 -1.04 -8.85 -1.86
N ALA A 211 -0.33 -9.83 -1.32
CA ALA A 211 0.97 -9.67 -0.69
C ALA A 211 1.83 -10.90 -0.97
N ALA A 212 3.12 -10.72 -1.19
CA ALA A 212 4.05 -11.83 -1.38
C ALA A 212 5.45 -11.47 -0.90
N ILE A 213 6.16 -12.46 -0.38
CA ILE A 213 7.58 -12.38 -0.07
C ILE A 213 8.33 -13.18 -1.13
N ALA A 214 9.25 -12.53 -1.84
CA ALA A 214 10.19 -13.16 -2.75
C ALA A 214 11.60 -13.12 -2.15
N LEU A 215 12.28 -14.26 -2.12
CA LEU A 215 13.65 -14.37 -1.64
C LEU A 215 14.61 -14.40 -2.82
N LYS A 216 15.80 -13.81 -2.63
CA LYS A 216 16.88 -13.83 -3.61
C LYS A 216 17.53 -15.22 -3.64
N GLN A 217 17.47 -15.90 -4.78
CA GLN A 217 18.24 -17.10 -5.07
C GLN A 217 19.13 -16.82 -6.28
N GLY A 218 20.44 -16.63 -6.04
CA GLY A 218 21.35 -16.15 -7.09
C GLY A 218 20.99 -14.74 -7.51
N ASP A 219 20.62 -14.55 -8.78
CA ASP A 219 20.23 -13.25 -9.35
C ASP A 219 18.71 -13.07 -9.51
N GLU A 220 17.94 -14.14 -9.28
CA GLU A 220 16.47 -14.11 -9.40
C GLU A 220 15.77 -14.02 -8.04
N PHE A 221 14.59 -13.40 -8.04
CA PHE A 221 13.72 -13.33 -6.87
C PHE A 221 12.59 -14.34 -7.02
N ILE A 222 12.65 -15.42 -6.23
CA ILE A 222 11.66 -16.49 -6.24
C ILE A 222 10.66 -16.26 -5.12
N THR A 223 9.37 -16.32 -5.45
CA THR A 223 8.28 -16.17 -4.48
C THR A 223 8.32 -17.32 -3.48
N ALA A 224 8.60 -17.00 -2.21
CA ALA A 224 8.63 -17.96 -1.11
C ALA A 224 7.25 -18.11 -0.45
N ALA A 225 6.47 -17.03 -0.42
CA ALA A 225 5.10 -17.04 0.10
C ALA A 225 4.25 -15.98 -0.61
N SER A 226 2.97 -16.28 -0.84
CA SER A 226 2.02 -15.36 -1.46
C SER A 226 0.63 -15.51 -0.87
N TYR A 227 -0.10 -14.40 -0.81
CA TYR A 227 -1.50 -14.31 -0.46
C TYR A 227 -2.24 -13.56 -1.57
N GLY A 228 -3.34 -14.14 -2.06
CA GLY A 228 -4.14 -13.55 -3.14
C GLY A 228 -3.53 -13.69 -4.53
N LEU A 229 -4.08 -12.95 -5.50
CA LEU A 229 -3.65 -12.97 -6.91
C LEU A 229 -2.89 -11.68 -7.24
N SER A 230 -1.72 -11.81 -7.89
CA SER A 230 -0.92 -10.66 -8.30
C SER A 230 -1.69 -9.78 -9.29
N GLN A 231 -1.68 -8.47 -9.06
CA GLN A 231 -2.14 -7.47 -10.02
C GLN A 231 -0.96 -6.85 -10.77
N ASP A 232 -1.23 -6.21 -11.91
CA ASP A 232 -0.23 -5.50 -12.69
C ASP A 232 0.43 -4.38 -11.85
N ASN A 233 1.77 -4.39 -11.82
CA ASN A 233 2.63 -3.43 -11.13
C ASN A 233 2.53 -3.42 -9.58
N PRO A 234 3.04 -4.46 -8.89
CA PRO A 234 3.08 -4.47 -7.43
C PRO A 234 4.02 -3.40 -6.86
N PHE A 235 3.67 -2.85 -5.72
CA PHE A 235 4.56 -2.04 -4.90
C PHE A 235 5.61 -2.95 -4.25
N ILE A 236 6.89 -2.61 -4.44
CA ILE A 236 8.02 -3.44 -4.02
C ILE A 236 8.79 -2.75 -2.90
N LEU A 237 8.96 -3.44 -1.78
CA LEU A 237 9.83 -3.04 -0.69
C LEU A 237 10.98 -4.03 -0.53
N PRO A 238 12.23 -3.57 -0.38
CA PRO A 238 13.36 -4.47 -0.17
C PRO A 238 13.31 -5.07 1.25
N LEU A 239 13.54 -6.37 1.36
CA LEU A 239 13.81 -7.05 2.62
C LEU A 239 15.31 -7.00 2.85
N VAL A 240 15.74 -6.13 3.76
CA VAL A 240 17.15 -5.88 4.06
C VAL A 240 17.50 -6.44 5.43
N TYR A 241 18.61 -7.14 5.51
CA TYR A 241 19.24 -7.53 6.76
C TYR A 241 20.65 -6.96 6.80
N HIS A 242 20.94 -6.16 7.81
CA HIS A 242 22.10 -5.26 7.84
C HIS A 242 22.18 -4.38 6.59
N THR A 243 23.01 -4.76 5.61
CA THR A 243 23.24 -4.01 4.36
C THR A 243 22.94 -4.84 3.11
N GLU A 244 22.50 -6.09 3.26
CA GLU A 244 22.23 -7.01 2.14
C GLU A 244 20.72 -7.12 1.89
N THR A 245 20.32 -6.96 0.64
CA THR A 245 18.94 -7.23 0.20
C THR A 245 18.77 -8.74 0.01
N ILE A 246 18.11 -9.37 0.96
CA ILE A 246 17.83 -10.82 0.96
C ILE A 246 16.61 -11.13 0.09
N GLY A 247 15.68 -10.18 -0.05
CA GLY A 247 14.44 -10.42 -0.74
C GLY A 247 13.64 -9.15 -1.00
N GLN A 248 12.40 -9.33 -1.40
CA GLN A 248 11.46 -8.25 -1.68
C GLN A 248 10.06 -8.62 -1.18
N LEU A 249 9.40 -7.68 -0.52
CA LEU A 249 8.00 -7.70 -0.19
C LEU A 249 7.22 -7.02 -1.31
N ARG A 250 6.38 -7.78 -2.01
CA ARG A 250 5.54 -7.32 -3.12
C ARG A 250 4.10 -7.17 -2.63
N LEU A 251 3.48 -6.03 -2.87
CA LEU A 251 2.17 -5.67 -2.33
C LEU A 251 1.33 -5.03 -3.44
N SER A 252 0.05 -5.39 -3.53
CA SER A 252 -0.88 -4.64 -4.39
C SER A 252 -1.72 -3.69 -3.56
N PRO A 253 -1.96 -2.45 -4.05
CA PRO A 253 -2.90 -1.53 -3.42
C PRO A 253 -4.33 -2.10 -3.46
N ARG A 254 -5.22 -1.57 -2.60
CA ARG A 254 -6.56 -2.13 -2.39
C ARG A 254 -7.48 -1.90 -3.58
N ALA A 255 -7.34 -0.75 -4.23
CA ALA A 255 -8.04 -0.40 -5.45
C ALA A 255 -7.02 -0.05 -6.55
N PRO A 256 -7.35 -0.31 -7.83
CA PRO A 256 -6.58 0.18 -8.96
C PRO A 256 -6.43 1.71 -8.84
N GLY A 257 -5.19 2.21 -8.81
CA GLY A 257 -4.89 3.65 -8.70
C GLY A 257 -4.78 4.21 -7.28
N GLU A 258 -5.05 3.43 -6.24
CA GLU A 258 -4.84 3.87 -4.86
C GLU A 258 -3.33 3.82 -4.50
N ALA A 259 -2.74 4.96 -4.14
CA ALA A 259 -1.37 4.99 -3.61
C ALA A 259 -1.37 4.71 -2.10
N PHE A 260 -0.36 3.96 -1.63
CA PHE A 260 -0.11 3.82 -0.19
C PHE A 260 0.12 5.19 0.45
N THR A 261 -0.57 5.48 1.55
CA THR A 261 -0.37 6.74 2.28
C THR A 261 1.03 6.78 2.91
N ALA A 262 1.50 7.96 3.32
CA ALA A 262 2.78 8.08 4.02
C ALA A 262 2.84 7.25 5.31
N ALA A 263 1.71 7.12 6.01
CA ALA A 263 1.59 6.28 7.20
C ALA A 263 1.64 4.78 6.85
N ASP A 264 0.93 4.35 5.80
CA ASP A 264 0.98 2.97 5.33
C ASP A 264 2.41 2.61 4.89
N ARG A 265 3.10 3.51 4.19
CA ARG A 265 4.48 3.27 3.73
C ARG A 265 5.44 3.05 4.90
N ARG A 266 5.40 3.89 5.94
CA ARG A 266 6.25 3.72 7.13
C ARG A 266 5.99 2.37 7.83
N LEU A 267 4.72 2.04 8.02
CA LEU A 267 4.34 0.77 8.62
C LEU A 267 4.82 -0.43 7.77
N LEU A 268 4.69 -0.34 6.45
CA LEU A 268 5.17 -1.37 5.53
C LEU A 268 6.70 -1.47 5.51
N GLU A 269 7.43 -0.37 5.64
CA GLU A 269 8.89 -0.34 5.80
C GLU A 269 9.30 -1.04 7.10
N ASP A 270 8.62 -0.77 8.22
CA ASP A 270 8.88 -1.45 9.49
C ASP A 270 8.60 -2.96 9.41
N ILE A 271 7.48 -3.35 8.76
CA ILE A 271 7.15 -4.76 8.49
C ILE A 271 8.21 -5.40 7.59
N ALA A 272 8.66 -4.71 6.54
CA ALA A 272 9.70 -5.22 5.64
C ALA A 272 11.02 -5.43 6.37
N HIS A 273 11.37 -4.55 7.31
CA HIS A 273 12.56 -4.71 8.14
C HIS A 273 12.48 -5.96 9.02
N GLN A 274 11.37 -6.14 9.74
CA GLN A 274 11.16 -7.33 10.58
C GLN A 274 11.06 -8.63 9.75
N ALA A 275 10.37 -8.57 8.61
CA ALA A 275 10.26 -9.68 7.68
C ALA A 275 11.63 -10.05 7.08
N GLY A 276 12.54 -9.08 6.90
CA GLY A 276 13.91 -9.32 6.46
C GLY A 276 14.71 -10.17 7.45
N VAL A 277 14.57 -9.92 8.76
CA VAL A 277 15.19 -10.73 9.81
C VAL A 277 14.65 -12.16 9.79
N ALA A 278 13.33 -12.32 9.72
CA ALA A 278 12.68 -13.63 9.65
C ALA A 278 13.06 -14.40 8.37
N ALA A 279 13.09 -13.71 7.22
CA ALA A 279 13.52 -14.27 5.95
C ALA A 279 14.97 -14.79 5.99
N GLN A 280 15.87 -14.06 6.65
CA GLN A 280 17.25 -14.53 6.83
C GLN A 280 17.32 -15.80 7.67
N ALA A 281 16.57 -15.85 8.77
CA ALA A 281 16.52 -17.02 9.64
C ALA A 281 16.00 -18.25 8.89
N VAL A 282 14.96 -18.09 8.07
CA VAL A 282 14.45 -19.16 7.20
C VAL A 282 15.50 -19.58 6.17
N ARG A 283 16.12 -18.63 5.44
CA ARG A 283 17.18 -18.90 4.46
C ARG A 283 18.32 -19.72 5.07
N LEU A 284 18.84 -19.27 6.23
CA LEU A 284 19.93 -19.95 6.94
C LEU A 284 19.55 -21.36 7.38
N THR A 285 18.32 -21.56 7.84
CA THR A 285 17.84 -22.87 8.29
C THR A 285 17.69 -23.83 7.12
N THR A 286 17.15 -23.36 5.98
CA THR A 286 17.05 -24.14 4.75
C THR A 286 18.43 -24.51 4.20
N ASP A 287 19.38 -23.56 4.18
CA ASP A 287 20.76 -23.82 3.74
C ASP A 287 21.46 -24.84 4.66
N LEU A 288 21.24 -24.75 5.97
CA LEU A 288 21.77 -25.72 6.94
C LEU A 288 21.21 -27.13 6.71
N GLN A 289 19.89 -27.25 6.52
CA GLN A 289 19.24 -28.54 6.24
C GLN A 289 19.82 -29.15 4.95
N ARG A 290 19.92 -28.34 3.88
CA ARG A 290 20.47 -28.78 2.60
C ARG A 290 21.93 -29.20 2.71
N SER A 291 22.74 -28.46 3.47
CA SER A 291 24.14 -28.81 3.73
C SER A 291 24.24 -30.12 4.52
N ARG A 292 23.38 -30.32 5.51
CA ARG A 292 23.34 -31.55 6.32
C ARG A 292 22.93 -32.76 5.49
N GLU A 293 21.91 -32.62 4.64
CA GLU A 293 21.47 -33.67 3.72
C GLU A 293 22.59 -34.11 2.78
N ARG A 294 23.32 -33.16 2.19
CA ARG A 294 24.49 -33.45 1.35
C ARG A 294 25.58 -34.19 2.14
N LEU A 295 25.90 -33.73 3.35
CA LEU A 295 26.90 -34.41 4.18
C LEU A 295 26.47 -35.84 4.54
N VAL A 296 25.19 -36.05 4.85
CA VAL A 296 24.65 -37.38 5.16
C VAL A 296 24.69 -38.27 3.91
N SER A 297 24.27 -37.77 2.75
CA SER A 297 24.30 -38.55 1.51
C SER A 297 25.72 -38.93 1.11
N THR A 298 26.65 -37.98 1.14
CA THR A 298 28.07 -38.22 0.84
C THR A 298 28.68 -39.23 1.82
N ARG A 299 28.41 -39.08 3.12
CA ARG A 299 28.92 -40.02 4.14
C ARG A 299 28.35 -41.43 3.97
N GLU A 300 27.07 -41.56 3.67
CA GLU A 300 26.43 -42.86 3.45
C GLU A 300 26.95 -43.54 2.17
N GLU A 301 27.23 -42.76 1.12
CA GLU A 301 27.83 -43.25 -0.11
C GLU A 301 29.27 -43.73 0.11
N GLU A 302 30.06 -42.98 0.88
CA GLU A 302 31.42 -43.37 1.24
C GLU A 302 31.44 -44.61 2.14
N ARG A 303 30.50 -44.72 3.09
CA ARG A 303 30.33 -45.94 3.90
C ARG A 303 29.99 -47.15 3.03
N ARG A 304 29.09 -47.00 2.06
CA ARG A 304 28.71 -48.07 1.12
C ARG A 304 29.90 -48.49 0.25
N ARG A 305 30.70 -47.52 -0.20
CA ARG A 305 31.93 -47.77 -0.96
C ARG A 305 32.95 -48.53 -0.12
N LEU A 306 33.28 -48.06 1.08
CA LEU A 306 34.19 -48.73 2.01
C LEU A 306 33.73 -50.16 2.33
N ARG A 307 32.43 -50.37 2.57
CA ARG A 307 31.91 -51.72 2.81
C ARG A 307 32.15 -52.65 1.62
N ARG A 308 31.98 -52.14 0.40
CA ARG A 308 32.21 -52.90 -0.83
C ARG A 308 33.70 -53.21 -1.01
N ASP A 309 34.56 -52.20 -0.92
CA ASP A 309 36.02 -52.37 -1.04
C ASP A 309 36.58 -53.32 0.04
N LEU A 310 36.08 -53.25 1.27
CA LEU A 310 36.47 -54.18 2.35
C LEU A 310 35.95 -55.60 2.09
N HIS A 311 34.72 -55.76 1.62
CA HIS A 311 34.17 -57.08 1.33
C HIS A 311 34.90 -57.76 0.16
N ASP A 312 35.18 -57.00 -0.90
CA ASP A 312 35.87 -57.51 -2.09
C ASP A 312 37.35 -57.77 -1.79
N GLY A 313 38.02 -56.85 -1.09
CA GLY A 313 39.45 -56.93 -0.78
C GLY A 313 39.79 -57.92 0.35
N LEU A 314 39.19 -57.75 1.53
CA LEU A 314 39.45 -58.62 2.69
C LEU A 314 38.76 -59.97 2.55
N GLY A 315 37.57 -60.01 1.95
CA GLY A 315 36.84 -61.27 1.73
C GLY A 315 37.63 -62.22 0.82
N ALA A 316 38.18 -61.71 -0.28
CA ALA A 316 39.01 -62.51 -1.17
C ALA A 316 40.31 -62.99 -0.50
N THR A 317 41.01 -62.12 0.26
CA THR A 317 42.25 -62.52 0.95
C THR A 317 41.98 -63.52 2.07
N LEU A 318 40.93 -63.34 2.87
CA LEU A 318 40.58 -64.29 3.93
C LEU A 318 40.13 -65.64 3.35
N ALA A 319 39.39 -65.65 2.25
CA ALA A 319 39.03 -66.89 1.57
C ALA A 319 40.26 -67.63 1.04
N ALA A 320 41.22 -66.91 0.44
CA ALA A 320 42.48 -67.49 -0.02
C ALA A 320 43.29 -68.08 1.15
N LEU A 321 43.43 -67.35 2.26
CA LEU A 321 44.10 -67.83 3.47
C LEU A 321 43.41 -69.06 4.07
N HIS A 322 42.07 -69.10 4.06
CA HIS A 322 41.31 -70.24 4.58
C HIS A 322 41.49 -71.49 3.71
N LEU A 323 41.54 -71.33 2.38
CA LEU A 323 41.83 -72.42 1.45
C LEU A 323 43.26 -72.94 1.61
N GLN A 324 44.26 -72.06 1.73
CA GLN A 324 45.65 -72.45 2.01
C GLN A 324 45.77 -73.21 3.33
N ALA A 325 45.16 -72.71 4.41
CA ALA A 325 45.13 -73.40 5.69
C ALA A 325 44.44 -74.78 5.61
N GLY A 326 43.36 -74.88 4.81
CA GLY A 326 42.67 -76.15 4.54
C GLY A 326 43.54 -77.14 3.76
N ALA A 327 44.28 -76.67 2.75
CA ALA A 327 45.21 -77.49 1.96
C ALA A 327 46.35 -78.03 2.83
N ILE A 328 47.00 -77.17 3.63
CA ILE A 328 48.04 -77.57 4.58
C ILE A 328 47.51 -78.63 5.55
N ARG A 329 46.30 -78.43 6.09
CA ARG A 329 45.69 -79.40 7.02
C ARG A 329 45.42 -80.77 6.38
N LEU A 330 45.03 -80.80 5.10
CA LEU A 330 44.81 -82.04 4.36
C LEU A 330 46.14 -82.76 4.07
N LEU A 331 47.18 -82.02 3.69
CA LEU A 331 48.53 -82.54 3.46
C LEU A 331 49.14 -83.11 4.74
N MET A 332 48.99 -82.44 5.89
CA MET A 332 49.44 -82.95 7.20
C MET A 332 48.77 -84.28 7.61
N GLN A 333 47.58 -84.59 7.09
CA GLN A 333 46.90 -85.88 7.36
C GLN A 333 47.37 -87.01 6.44
N GLN A 334 47.99 -86.71 5.30
CA GLN A 334 48.41 -87.70 4.30
C GLN A 334 49.92 -87.93 4.26
N ASP A 335 50.75 -86.87 4.39
CA ASP A 335 52.21 -86.97 4.28
C ASP A 335 52.93 -85.83 5.05
N LEU A 336 53.40 -86.12 6.26
CA LEU A 336 54.02 -85.16 7.20
C LEU A 336 55.26 -84.40 6.67
N PRO A 337 56.19 -85.01 5.90
CA PRO A 337 57.37 -84.31 5.39
C PRO A 337 57.07 -83.31 4.27
N ALA A 338 56.00 -83.53 3.48
CA ALA A 338 55.63 -82.64 2.38
C ALA A 338 54.94 -81.36 2.87
N ALA A 339 54.19 -81.45 3.97
CA ALA A 339 53.52 -80.30 4.59
C ALA A 339 54.52 -79.29 5.21
N ASP A 340 55.64 -79.76 5.73
CA ASP A 340 56.70 -78.91 6.31
C ASP A 340 57.42 -78.06 5.23
N ALA A 341 57.50 -78.55 3.99
CA ALA A 341 58.12 -77.82 2.89
C ALA A 341 57.25 -76.64 2.40
N GLU A 342 55.93 -76.83 2.32
CA GLU A 342 54.98 -75.80 1.88
C GLU A 342 54.82 -74.67 2.92
N LEU A 343 54.99 -74.98 4.22
CA LEU A 343 54.99 -73.99 5.31
C LEU A 343 56.20 -73.05 5.33
N VAL A 344 57.30 -73.41 4.66
CA VAL A 344 58.52 -72.58 4.57
C VAL A 344 58.49 -71.65 3.34
N GLU A 345 57.62 -71.92 2.37
CA GLU A 345 57.48 -71.14 1.13
C GLU A 345 56.44 -70.00 1.21
N LEU A 346 55.53 -70.06 2.20
CA LEU A 346 54.59 -68.99 2.58
C LEU A 346 55.24 -67.94 3.47
#